data_AF-A0A7C6W2B7-F1
#
_entry.id   AF-A0A7C6W2B7-F1
#
_cell.length_a   1.000
_cell.length_b   1.000
_cell.length_c   1.000
_cell.angle_alpha   90.00
_cell.angle_beta   90.00
_cell.angle_gamma   90.00
#
_symmetry.space_group_name_H-M   'P 1'
#
loop_
_entity.id
_entity.type
_entity.pdbx_description
1 polymer ?
#
loop_
_entity_poly.entity_id
_entity_poly.type
_entity_poly.pdbx_seq_one_letter_code
_entity_poly.pdbx_strand_id
1 'polypeptide(L)'
;MKKSSKRDVIIILILLTISLAGYFIYQAVINNRNVAKALVIYDVDVVVVVDFELKTVEKIIDQPGSPNYPIIDTENKTITLLGDHTKGGARQEVVIRYSFERKSMQIIKEESPNNICSDLGESTGMSLICLPNNIRIQFDTGQDIDNEI
;
A
#
# COMPACT_ATOMS: atom_id res chain seq x y z
N MET A 1 -3.40 49.76 20.17
CA MET A 1 -3.21 48.93 18.95
C MET A 1 -1.73 48.92 18.58
N LYS A 2 -1.02 47.84 18.88
CA LYS A 2 0.40 47.69 18.58
C LYS A 2 0.53 47.57 17.05
N LYS A 3 1.05 48.60 16.39
CA LYS A 3 1.29 48.63 14.94
C LYS A 3 2.21 47.45 14.63
N SER A 4 1.66 46.36 14.11
CA SER A 4 2.44 45.25 13.54
C SER A 4 3.44 45.91 12.61
N SER A 5 4.72 45.83 13.00
CA SER A 5 5.74 46.51 12.23
C SER A 5 5.79 45.76 10.91
N LYS A 6 5.90 46.44 9.77
CA LYS A 6 5.90 45.78 8.45
C LYS A 6 6.90 44.61 8.37
N ARG A 7 7.92 44.58 9.25
CA ARG A 7 8.81 43.43 9.49
C ARG A 7 8.11 42.16 9.97
N ASP A 8 7.14 42.24 10.87
CA ASP A 8 6.45 41.06 11.41
C ASP A 8 5.63 40.37 10.31
N VAL A 9 4.98 41.16 9.44
CA VAL A 9 4.28 40.63 8.26
C VAL A 9 5.26 39.97 7.29
N ILE A 10 6.42 40.58 7.05
CA ILE A 10 7.47 40.01 6.20
C ILE A 10 7.98 38.69 6.76
N ILE A 11 8.22 38.61 8.08
CA ILE A 11 8.68 37.38 8.74
C ILE A 11 7.64 36.26 8.60
N ILE A 12 6.36 36.55 8.83
CA ILE A 12 5.28 35.56 8.66
C ILE A 12 5.22 35.07 7.22
N LEU A 13 5.33 35.96 6.24
CA LEU A 13 5.24 35.62 4.82
C LEU A 13 6.40 34.72 4.38
N ILE A 14 7.62 34.99 4.86
CA ILE A 14 8.81 34.15 4.64
C ILE A 14 8.64 32.76 5.26
N LEU A 15 8.11 32.69 6.48
CA LEU A 15 7.92 31.43 7.19
C LEU A 15 6.87 30.55 6.48
N LEU A 16 5.84 31.18 5.92
CA LEU A 16 4.80 30.53 5.13
C LEU A 16 5.35 30.00 3.80
N THR A 17 6.20 30.76 3.09
CA THR A 17 6.85 30.27 1.87
C THR A 17 7.82 29.12 2.13
N ILE A 18 8.62 29.18 3.20
CA ILE A 18 9.51 28.07 3.58
C ILE A 18 8.72 26.81 3.89
N SER A 19 7.62 26.93 4.65
CA SER A 19 6.75 25.80 5.01
C SER A 19 6.10 25.19 3.77
N LEU A 20 5.63 26.04 2.83
CA LEU A 20 5.00 25.59 1.59
C LEU A 20 6.02 24.90 0.66
N ALA A 21 7.21 25.46 0.50
CA ALA A 21 8.29 24.84 -0.27
C ALA A 21 8.70 23.49 0.34
N GLY A 22 8.82 23.42 1.67
CA GLY A 22 9.09 22.17 2.39
C GLY A 22 8.04 21.09 2.13
N TYR A 23 6.75 21.46 2.12
CA TYR A 23 5.66 20.54 1.79
C TYR A 23 5.77 19.98 0.36
N PHE A 24 6.05 20.84 -0.63
CA PHE A 24 6.21 20.39 -2.02
C PHE A 24 7.43 19.48 -2.21
N ILE A 25 8.57 19.80 -1.57
CA ILE A 25 9.77 18.96 -1.61
C ILE A 25 9.50 17.60 -0.96
N TYR A 26 8.85 17.59 0.21
CA TYR A 26 8.46 16.37 0.91
C TYR A 26 7.59 15.45 0.02
N GLN A 27 6.57 16.03 -0.64
CA GLN A 27 5.71 15.27 -1.56
C GLN A 27 6.49 14.72 -2.76
N ALA A 28 7.41 15.51 -3.33
CA ALA A 28 8.25 15.05 -4.44
C ALA A 28 9.17 13.88 -4.05
N VAL A 29 9.71 13.88 -2.84
CA VAL A 29 10.58 12.82 -2.33
C VAL A 29 9.80 11.53 -2.07
N ILE A 30 8.59 11.61 -1.48
CA ILE A 30 7.77 10.43 -1.21
C ILE A 30 7.25 9.78 -2.50
N ASN A 31 6.87 10.59 -3.49
CA ASN A 31 6.38 10.08 -4.76
C ASN A 31 7.47 9.44 -5.64
N ASN A 32 8.76 9.70 -5.36
CA ASN A 32 9.90 9.16 -6.10
C ASN A 32 10.47 7.85 -5.52
N ARG A 33 9.75 7.16 -4.62
CA ARG A 33 10.16 5.81 -4.24
C ARG A 33 10.06 4.90 -5.47
N ASN A 34 11.19 4.40 -5.95
CA ASN A 34 11.26 3.43 -7.03
C ASN A 34 10.80 2.06 -6.52
N VAL A 35 9.50 1.93 -6.30
CA VAL A 35 8.89 0.63 -6.10
C VAL A 35 8.85 -0.07 -7.44
N ALA A 36 9.62 -1.15 -7.56
CA ALA A 36 9.62 -1.99 -8.75
C ALA A 36 8.48 -3.01 -8.69
N LYS A 37 8.30 -3.64 -7.52
CA LYS A 37 7.34 -4.73 -7.32
C LYS A 37 6.58 -4.62 -6.01
N ALA A 38 5.41 -5.25 -5.95
CA ALA A 38 4.73 -5.56 -4.71
C ALA A 38 4.49 -7.07 -4.60
N LEU A 39 4.84 -7.63 -3.45
CA LEU A 39 4.63 -9.02 -3.08
C LEU A 39 3.38 -9.10 -2.22
N VAL A 40 2.39 -9.88 -2.65
CA VAL A 40 1.24 -10.24 -1.84
C VAL A 40 1.53 -11.57 -1.18
N ILE A 41 1.65 -11.54 0.14
CA ILE A 41 2.00 -12.66 0.99
C ILE A 41 0.76 -13.07 1.78
N TYR A 42 0.50 -14.38 1.82
CA TYR A 42 -0.48 -14.98 2.70
C TYR A 42 0.25 -15.96 3.62
N ASP A 43 0.09 -15.77 4.93
CA ASP A 43 0.88 -16.43 5.98
C ASP A 43 2.39 -16.17 5.86
N VAL A 44 3.10 -17.05 5.15
CA VAL A 44 4.54 -16.95 4.86
C VAL A 44 4.86 -17.01 3.36
N ASP A 45 3.89 -17.38 2.54
CA ASP A 45 4.10 -17.64 1.13
C ASP A 45 3.74 -16.44 0.26
N VAL A 46 4.59 -16.11 -0.71
CA VAL A 46 4.27 -15.13 -1.76
C VAL A 46 3.30 -15.79 -2.73
N VAL A 47 2.06 -15.32 -2.75
CA VAL A 47 1.00 -15.89 -3.60
C VAL A 47 0.80 -15.09 -4.89
N VAL A 48 1.03 -13.78 -4.88
CA VAL A 48 0.95 -12.92 -6.07
C VAL A 48 2.10 -11.92 -6.08
N VAL A 49 2.65 -11.68 -7.27
CA VAL A 49 3.60 -10.59 -7.52
C VAL A 49 2.98 -9.60 -8.50
N VAL A 50 2.99 -8.33 -8.13
CA VAL A 50 2.62 -7.21 -9.01
C VAL A 50 3.92 -6.51 -9.41
N ASP A 51 4.25 -6.53 -10.70
CA ASP A 51 5.40 -5.81 -11.25
C ASP A 51 4.91 -4.48 -11.85
N PHE A 52 5.29 -3.37 -11.23
CA PHE A 52 4.84 -2.05 -11.66
C PHE A 52 5.60 -1.52 -12.87
N GLU A 53 6.80 -2.05 -13.15
CA GLU A 53 7.62 -1.64 -14.29
C GLU A 53 7.19 -2.36 -15.56
N LEU A 54 7.05 -3.68 -15.47
CA LEU A 54 6.57 -4.54 -16.56
C LEU A 54 5.05 -4.48 -16.73
N LYS A 55 4.33 -3.91 -15.75
CA LYS A 55 2.86 -3.83 -15.70
C LYS A 55 2.19 -5.21 -15.77
N THR A 56 2.74 -6.17 -15.04
CA THR A 56 2.24 -7.54 -14.97
C THR A 56 1.76 -7.88 -13.57
N VAL A 57 0.84 -8.84 -13.49
CA VAL A 57 0.42 -9.47 -12.24
C VAL A 57 0.50 -10.97 -12.43
N GLU A 58 1.29 -11.62 -11.60
CA GLU A 58 1.58 -13.05 -11.71
C GLU A 58 1.16 -13.76 -10.43
N LYS A 59 0.32 -14.79 -10.58
CA LYS A 59 0.06 -15.75 -9.51
C LYS A 59 1.24 -16.70 -9.42
N ILE A 60 1.86 -16.77 -8.25
CA ILE A 60 3.02 -17.64 -8.00
C ILE A 60 2.55 -19.02 -7.58
N ILE A 61 1.65 -19.08 -6.60
CA ILE A 61 1.03 -20.31 -6.11
C ILE A 61 -0.45 -20.10 -5.81
N ASP A 62 -1.20 -21.19 -5.74
CA ASP A 62 -2.52 -21.17 -5.12
C ASP A 62 -2.38 -21.04 -3.60
N GLN A 63 -3.33 -20.37 -2.99
CA GLN A 63 -3.37 -20.14 -1.56
C GLN A 63 -3.51 -21.49 -0.83
N PRO A 64 -2.65 -21.79 0.17
CA PRO A 64 -2.73 -23.02 0.94
C PRO A 64 -4.13 -23.27 1.51
N GLY A 65 -4.68 -24.45 1.23
CA GLY A 65 -6.04 -24.83 1.67
C GLY A 65 -7.18 -24.10 0.93
N SER A 66 -6.90 -23.38 -0.15
CA SER A 66 -7.90 -22.63 -0.93
C SER A 66 -7.52 -22.60 -2.43
N PRO A 67 -7.72 -23.72 -3.16
CA PRO A 67 -7.17 -23.93 -4.51
C PRO A 67 -7.72 -23.01 -5.61
N ASN A 68 -8.75 -22.21 -5.32
CA ASN A 68 -9.29 -21.22 -6.25
C ASN A 68 -8.79 -19.79 -5.97
N TYR A 69 -7.98 -19.61 -4.94
CA TYR A 69 -7.39 -18.33 -4.56
C TYR A 69 -5.89 -18.37 -4.79
N PRO A 70 -5.23 -17.24 -5.07
CA PRO A 70 -5.80 -15.90 -5.29
C PRO A 70 -6.53 -15.77 -6.64
N ILE A 71 -7.61 -14.98 -6.66
CA ILE A 71 -8.35 -14.64 -7.88
C ILE A 71 -7.84 -13.28 -8.39
N ILE A 72 -7.25 -13.25 -9.58
CA ILE A 72 -6.74 -12.02 -10.21
C ILE A 72 -7.76 -11.55 -11.25
N ASP A 73 -8.30 -10.37 -11.04
CA ASP A 73 -9.15 -9.67 -11.99
C ASP A 73 -8.36 -8.52 -12.62
N THR A 74 -7.98 -8.71 -13.89
CA THR A 74 -7.18 -7.73 -14.64
C THR A 74 -7.99 -6.56 -15.17
N GLU A 75 -9.32 -6.71 -15.31
CA GLU A 75 -10.22 -5.66 -15.76
C GLU A 75 -10.44 -4.65 -14.63
N ASN A 76 -10.78 -5.15 -13.44
CA ASN A 76 -11.00 -4.32 -12.26
C ASN A 76 -9.71 -4.00 -11.49
N LYS A 77 -8.57 -4.57 -11.90
CA LYS A 77 -7.26 -4.43 -11.27
C LYS A 77 -7.29 -4.82 -9.79
N THR A 78 -7.86 -5.98 -9.50
CA THR A 78 -7.98 -6.51 -8.15
C THR A 78 -7.39 -7.91 -8.02
N ILE A 79 -6.98 -8.21 -6.79
CA ILE A 79 -6.50 -9.51 -6.34
C ILE A 79 -7.37 -9.86 -5.13
N THR A 80 -8.07 -10.98 -5.19
CA THR A 80 -8.90 -11.45 -4.07
C THR A 80 -8.22 -12.63 -3.41
N LEU A 81 -8.13 -12.60 -2.08
CA LEU A 81 -7.66 -13.69 -1.24
C LEU A 81 -8.73 -14.09 -0.24
N LEU A 82 -8.59 -15.29 0.32
CA LEU A 82 -9.44 -15.73 1.43
C LEU A 82 -8.71 -15.47 2.76
N GLY A 83 -9.23 -14.58 3.59
CA GLY A 83 -8.64 -14.25 4.88
C GLY A 83 -8.83 -15.34 5.94
N ASP A 84 -7.98 -15.34 6.96
CA ASP A 84 -8.09 -16.25 8.13
C ASP A 84 -9.20 -15.87 9.09
N HIS A 85 -9.58 -14.59 9.13
CA HIS A 85 -10.67 -14.15 9.98
C HIS A 85 -11.98 -14.77 9.50
N THR A 86 -12.71 -15.37 10.45
CA THR A 86 -14.01 -15.97 10.18
C THR A 86 -15.13 -15.15 10.81
N LYS A 87 -16.23 -15.01 10.08
CA LYS A 87 -17.45 -14.36 10.55
C LYS A 87 -18.59 -15.34 10.34
N GLY A 88 -19.27 -15.71 11.43
CA GLY A 88 -20.28 -16.75 11.40
C GLY A 88 -19.75 -18.12 10.96
N GLY A 89 -18.47 -18.42 11.20
CA GLY A 89 -17.84 -19.70 10.83
C GLY A 89 -17.35 -19.80 9.38
N ALA A 90 -17.54 -18.76 8.56
CA ALA A 90 -17.03 -18.71 7.20
C ALA A 90 -15.84 -17.74 7.08
N ARG A 91 -14.79 -18.16 6.37
CA ARG A 91 -13.67 -17.28 5.97
C ARG A 91 -14.18 -16.21 5.00
N GLN A 92 -13.58 -15.03 5.07
CA GLN A 92 -14.05 -13.85 4.33
C GLN A 92 -13.06 -13.46 3.24
N GLU A 93 -13.58 -12.88 2.17
CA GLU A 93 -12.74 -12.36 1.08
C GLU A 93 -12.06 -11.06 1.49
N VAL A 94 -10.79 -10.93 1.12
CA VAL A 94 -10.03 -9.68 1.15
C VAL A 94 -9.71 -9.29 -0.27
N VAL A 95 -10.15 -8.10 -0.68
CA VAL A 95 -9.94 -7.59 -2.03
C VAL A 95 -8.89 -6.50 -1.99
N ILE A 96 -7.82 -6.72 -2.73
CA ILE A 96 -6.70 -5.81 -2.90
C ILE A 96 -6.80 -5.20 -4.29
N ARG A 97 -6.75 -3.88 -4.39
CA ARG A 97 -6.65 -3.14 -5.65
C ARG A 97 -5.21 -2.73 -5.90
N TYR A 98 -4.77 -2.83 -7.15
CA TYR A 98 -3.46 -2.35 -7.59
C TYR A 98 -3.58 -1.26 -8.66
N SER A 99 -2.58 -0.38 -8.74
CA SER A 99 -2.47 0.63 -9.79
C SER A 99 -1.05 0.68 -10.34
N PHE A 100 -0.89 0.35 -11.63
CA PHE A 100 0.38 0.50 -12.33
C PHE A 100 0.80 1.96 -12.51
N GLU A 101 -0.17 2.87 -12.67
CA GLU A 101 0.11 4.30 -12.87
C GLU A 101 0.66 4.95 -11.62
N ARG A 102 0.08 4.61 -10.46
CA ARG A 102 0.47 5.16 -9.16
C ARG A 102 1.48 4.29 -8.41
N LYS A 103 1.85 3.13 -8.99
CA LYS A 103 2.71 2.10 -8.38
C LYS A 103 2.28 1.77 -6.95
N SER A 104 1.01 1.46 -6.80
CA SER A 104 0.35 1.40 -5.50
C SER A 104 -0.53 0.19 -5.32
N MET A 105 -0.77 -0.13 -4.04
CA MET A 105 -1.67 -1.19 -3.60
C MET A 105 -2.60 -0.64 -2.53
N GLN A 106 -3.81 -1.18 -2.45
CA GLN A 106 -4.80 -0.82 -1.44
C GLN A 106 -5.68 -2.01 -1.11
N ILE A 107 -5.93 -2.27 0.18
CA ILE A 107 -7.00 -3.19 0.57
C ILE A 107 -8.31 -2.40 0.49
N ILE A 108 -9.23 -2.79 -0.40
CA ILE A 108 -10.48 -2.06 -0.64
C ILE A 108 -11.70 -2.74 -0.01
N LYS A 109 -11.58 -4.02 0.35
CA LYS A 109 -12.63 -4.78 1.04
C LYS A 109 -11.97 -5.77 1.97
N GLU A 110 -12.46 -5.80 3.20
CA GLU A 110 -12.20 -6.86 4.17
C GLU A 110 -13.38 -6.97 5.15
N GLU A 111 -13.46 -8.09 5.85
CA GLU A 111 -14.39 -8.27 6.98
C GLU A 111 -13.61 -8.72 8.22
N SER A 112 -12.81 -7.81 8.78
CA SER A 112 -12.01 -8.04 10.01
C SER A 112 -12.51 -7.14 11.17
N PRO A 113 -12.09 -7.40 12.42
CA PRO A 113 -12.46 -6.54 13.53
C PRO A 113 -12.00 -5.09 13.26
N ASN A 114 -12.95 -4.17 13.25
CA ASN A 114 -12.76 -2.73 12.98
C ASN A 114 -12.31 -2.35 11.56
N ASN A 115 -12.17 -3.29 10.61
CA ASN A 115 -11.82 -3.00 9.20
C ASN A 115 -10.60 -2.08 9.01
N ILE A 116 -9.60 -2.23 9.88
CA ILE A 116 -8.42 -1.35 9.96
C ILE A 116 -7.61 -1.41 8.65
N CYS A 117 -7.48 -2.59 8.04
CA CYS A 117 -6.66 -2.79 6.86
C CYS A 117 -7.25 -2.06 5.65
N SER A 118 -8.58 -2.03 5.50
CA SER A 118 -9.24 -1.24 4.46
C SER A 118 -9.15 0.27 4.72
N ASP A 119 -9.09 0.68 5.98
CA ASP A 119 -8.99 2.09 6.38
C ASP A 119 -7.58 2.67 6.23
N LEU A 120 -6.54 1.82 6.11
CA LEU A 120 -5.16 2.26 5.83
C LEU A 120 -5.03 3.02 4.51
N GLY A 121 -5.93 2.77 3.56
CA GLY A 121 -5.94 3.43 2.27
C GLY A 121 -4.83 2.93 1.33
N GLU A 122 -4.49 3.80 0.36
CA GLU A 122 -3.54 3.47 -0.71
C GLU A 122 -2.10 3.68 -0.28
N SER A 123 -1.24 2.69 -0.57
CA SER A 123 0.19 2.74 -0.28
C SER A 123 1.02 2.60 -1.54
N THR A 124 2.11 3.37 -1.62
CA THR A 124 3.08 3.42 -2.73
C THR A 124 4.47 2.96 -2.28
N GLY A 125 4.57 2.16 -1.21
CA GLY A 125 5.88 1.71 -0.70
C GLY A 125 5.94 1.37 0.78
N MET A 126 4.91 1.65 1.56
CA MET A 126 4.81 1.15 2.95
C MET A 126 4.05 -0.17 2.97
N SER A 127 4.55 -1.16 3.70
CA SER A 127 3.87 -2.45 3.81
C SER A 127 2.46 -2.30 4.38
N LEU A 128 1.49 -2.95 3.75
CA LEU A 128 0.13 -3.07 4.26
C LEU A 128 -0.02 -4.42 4.94
N ILE A 129 -0.33 -4.42 6.25
CA ILE A 129 -0.39 -5.66 7.04
C ILE A 129 -1.81 -5.81 7.56
N CYS A 130 -2.43 -6.93 7.21
CA CYS A 130 -3.75 -7.30 7.71
C CYS A 130 -3.69 -8.53 8.60
N LEU A 131 -3.39 -8.30 9.88
CA LEU A 131 -3.14 -9.36 10.85
C LEU A 131 -4.30 -10.36 11.01
N PRO A 132 -5.57 -9.93 11.16
CA PRO A 132 -6.66 -10.89 11.35
C PRO A 132 -6.86 -11.82 10.14
N ASN A 133 -6.49 -11.34 8.95
CA ASN A 133 -6.63 -12.10 7.71
C ASN A 133 -5.34 -12.80 7.27
N ASN A 134 -4.24 -12.63 8.02
CA ASN A 134 -2.90 -13.14 7.72
C ASN A 134 -2.41 -12.80 6.31
N ILE A 135 -2.69 -11.57 5.86
CA ILE A 135 -2.29 -11.06 4.54
C ILE A 135 -1.32 -9.90 4.74
N ARG A 136 -0.24 -9.89 3.97
CA ARG A 136 0.74 -8.81 3.95
C ARG A 136 1.04 -8.41 2.51
N ILE A 137 1.10 -7.11 2.25
CA ILE A 137 1.59 -6.56 1.00
C ILE A 137 2.92 -5.88 1.32
N GLN A 138 4.00 -6.38 0.71
CA GLN A 138 5.34 -5.84 0.87
C GLN A 138 5.80 -5.23 -0.46
N PHE A 139 6.38 -4.05 -0.41
CA PHE A 139 6.89 -3.38 -1.59
C PHE A 139 8.40 -3.62 -1.70
N ASP A 140 8.84 -4.10 -2.86
CA ASP A 140 10.25 -4.23 -3.18
C ASP A 140 10.74 -2.90 -3.77
N THR A 141 11.61 -2.23 -3.01
CA THR A 141 12.18 -0.92 -3.38
C THR A 141 13.60 -1.04 -3.95
N GLY A 142 14.07 -2.25 -4.26
CA GLY A 142 15.43 -2.50 -4.76
C GLY A 142 16.54 -2.22 -3.74
N GLN A 143 16.19 -1.86 -2.49
CA GLN A 143 17.11 -1.64 -1.38
C GLN A 143 17.10 -2.79 -0.35
N ASP A 144 16.25 -3.79 -0.52
CA ASP A 144 16.05 -4.87 0.46
C ASP A 144 16.70 -6.22 0.06
N ILE A 145 17.59 -6.24 -0.95
CA ILE A 145 18.36 -7.44 -1.37
C ILE A 145 19.81 -7.40 -0.85
N ASP A 146 20.02 -6.83 0.34
CA ASP A 146 21.23 -7.04 1.12
C ASP A 146 20.80 -7.63 2.47
N ASN A 147 20.52 -8.93 2.51
CA ASN A 147 20.71 -9.86 3.64
C ASN A 147 19.81 -11.09 3.50
N GLU A 148 20.31 -12.12 2.79
CA GLU A 148 20.32 -13.55 3.19
C GLU A 148 20.69 -14.39 1.96
N ILE A 149 22.00 -14.59 1.77
CA ILE A 149 22.58 -15.81 1.17
C ILE A 149 23.45 -16.44 2.25
#